data_AF-A0A0R3PG84-F1
#
_entry.id   AF-A0A0R3PG84-F1
#
_cell.length_a   1.000
_cell.length_b   1.000
_cell.length_c   1.000
_cell.angle_alpha   90.00
_cell.angle_beta   90.00
_cell.angle_gamma   90.00
#
_symmetry.space_group_name_H-M   'P 1'
#
loop_
_entity.id
_entity.type
_entity.pdbx_description
1 polymer ?
#
loop_
_entity_poly.entity_id
_entity_poly.type
_entity_poly.pdbx_seq_one_letter_code
_entity_poly.pdbx_strand_id
1 'polypeptide(L)'
;MLGWCSRKPHYPVTGMTMGPCAIFVKEHFAKNSPKDLSEGKNTMREALSVSLFCFVQKYAELSRRYREKKIHEFEALSDEEKKEMIIASLEEREERARRRIRKARREVLLFYNKFFIYRLLRRARVAQC
;
A
#
# COMPACT_ATOMS: atom_id res chain seq x y z
N MET A 1 36.48 8.48 4.65
CA MET A 1 35.33 8.63 5.58
C MET A 1 34.10 8.99 4.76
N LEU A 2 33.25 7.99 4.43
CA LEU A 2 31.98 8.25 3.75
C LEU A 2 30.98 8.72 4.80
N GLY A 3 30.79 10.03 4.90
CA GLY A 3 29.76 10.63 5.74
C GLY A 3 28.39 10.15 5.27
N TRP A 4 27.77 9.28 6.05
CA TRP A 4 26.35 9.01 5.94
C TRP A 4 25.64 10.32 6.28
N CYS A 5 25.35 11.14 5.26
CA CYS A 5 24.40 12.22 5.39
C CYS A 5 23.10 11.59 5.84
N SER A 6 22.84 11.71 7.14
CA SER A 6 21.55 11.47 7.75
C SER A 6 20.55 12.36 7.02
N ARG A 7 19.95 11.82 5.95
CA ARG A 7 18.80 12.43 5.30
C ARG A 7 17.68 12.31 6.33
N LYS A 8 17.59 13.29 7.22
CA LYS A 8 16.40 13.50 8.05
C LYS A 8 15.20 13.32 7.11
N PRO A 9 14.25 12.41 7.38
CA PRO A 9 13.02 12.37 6.61
C PRO A 9 12.33 13.71 6.85
N HIS A 10 12.50 14.64 5.91
CA HIS A 10 12.08 16.03 6.07
C HIS A 10 10.59 16.20 5.77
N TYR A 11 9.72 15.20 5.90
CA TYR A 11 8.34 15.33 5.40
C TYR A 11 7.38 14.50 6.26
N PRO A 12 6.10 14.90 6.37
CA PRO A 12 5.26 14.50 7.47
C PRO A 12 5.12 12.98 7.46
N VAL A 13 5.40 12.39 8.62
CA VAL A 13 5.39 10.95 8.89
C VAL A 13 3.97 10.35 8.75
N THR A 14 2.97 11.18 8.41
CA THR A 14 1.52 10.95 8.47
C THR A 14 0.95 10.05 7.37
N GLY A 15 1.77 9.31 6.62
CA GLY A 15 1.27 8.36 5.62
C GLY A 15 0.49 8.99 4.45
N MET A 16 0.40 10.32 4.36
CA MET A 16 -0.37 11.06 3.35
C MET A 16 0.36 11.18 2.01
N THR A 17 1.11 10.16 1.59
CA THR A 17 1.79 10.19 0.29
C THR A 17 0.99 9.39 -0.73
N MET A 18 0.52 10.06 -1.79
CA MET A 18 -0.04 9.38 -2.95
C MET A 18 1.06 9.20 -3.99
N GLY A 19 1.37 7.95 -4.32
CA GLY A 19 2.30 7.61 -5.39
C GLY A 19 1.74 7.93 -6.78
N PRO A 20 2.60 8.02 -7.81
CA PRO A 20 2.18 8.27 -9.19
C PRO A 20 1.09 7.28 -9.66
N CYS A 21 1.28 5.99 -9.38
CA CYS A 21 0.32 4.95 -9.72
C CYS A 21 -1.03 5.15 -9.00
N ALA A 22 -1.03 5.60 -7.74
CA ALA A 22 -2.27 5.82 -6.99
C ALA A 22 -3.06 7.02 -7.53
N ILE A 23 -2.37 8.08 -7.95
CA ILE A 23 -2.98 9.25 -8.61
C ILE A 23 -3.58 8.85 -9.94
N PHE A 24 -2.85 8.05 -10.73
CA PHE A 24 -3.38 7.51 -11.97
C PHE A 24 -4.61 6.64 -11.77
N VAL A 25 -4.57 5.69 -10.83
CA VAL A 25 -5.72 4.85 -10.49
C VAL A 25 -6.91 5.75 -10.18
N LYS A 26 -6.73 6.76 -9.33
CA LYS A 26 -7.80 7.68 -8.94
C LYS A 26 -8.38 8.45 -10.14
N GLU A 27 -7.53 8.99 -11.02
CA GLU A 27 -7.96 9.73 -12.21
C GLU A 27 -8.69 8.82 -13.21
N HIS A 28 -8.18 7.61 -13.45
CA HIS A 28 -8.75 6.69 -14.43
C HIS A 28 -10.00 5.96 -13.93
N PHE A 29 -10.06 5.59 -12.65
CA PHE A 29 -11.29 5.05 -12.06
C PHE A 29 -12.42 6.09 -12.06
N ALA A 30 -12.10 7.36 -11.77
CA ALA A 30 -13.09 8.43 -11.81
C ALA A 30 -13.62 8.69 -13.23
N LYS A 31 -12.77 8.57 -14.25
CA LYS A 31 -13.16 8.79 -15.66
C LYS A 31 -13.92 7.62 -16.27
N ASN A 32 -13.56 6.39 -15.92
CA ASN A 32 -14.11 5.19 -16.55
C ASN A 32 -15.32 4.62 -15.80
N SER A 33 -15.54 5.04 -14.54
CA SER A 33 -16.65 4.60 -13.68
C SER A 33 -16.94 3.10 -13.81
N PRO A 34 -15.94 2.22 -13.61
CA PRO A 34 -16.11 0.79 -13.83
C PRO A 34 -17.20 0.25 -12.91
N LYS A 35 -18.06 -0.62 -13.44
CA LYS A 35 -19.18 -1.19 -12.67
C LYS A 35 -18.68 -2.13 -11.58
N ASP A 36 -17.57 -2.83 -11.87
CA ASP A 36 -16.95 -3.81 -10.99
C ASP A 36 -15.42 -3.66 -10.89
N LEU A 37 -14.85 -4.18 -9.79
CA LEU A 37 -13.40 -4.15 -9.52
C LEU A 37 -12.56 -4.90 -10.56
N SER A 38 -13.13 -5.92 -11.21
CA SER A 38 -12.46 -6.70 -12.28
C SER A 38 -12.32 -5.87 -13.56
N GLU A 39 -13.37 -5.17 -13.95
CA GLU A 39 -13.41 -4.26 -15.10
C GLU A 39 -12.44 -3.09 -14.91
N GLY A 40 -12.41 -2.52 -13.70
CA GLY A 40 -11.44 -1.48 -13.33
C GLY A 40 -9.98 -1.94 -13.43
N LYS A 41 -9.67 -3.20 -13.10
CA LYS A 41 -8.31 -3.75 -13.21
C LYS A 41 -7.87 -3.93 -14.66
N ASN A 42 -8.76 -4.39 -15.53
CA ASN A 42 -8.44 -4.62 -16.95
C ASN A 42 -8.22 -3.29 -17.68
N THR A 43 -9.14 -2.34 -17.50
CA THR A 43 -9.01 -0.98 -18.07
C THR A 43 -7.76 -0.24 -17.58
N MET A 44 -7.37 -0.43 -16.32
CA MET A 44 -6.08 0.05 -15.81
C MET A 44 -4.88 -0.57 -16.53
N ARG A 45 -4.91 -1.89 -16.75
CA ARG A 45 -3.81 -2.63 -17.39
C ARG A 45 -3.60 -2.15 -18.82
N GLU A 46 -4.70 -1.92 -19.54
CA GLU A 46 -4.70 -1.38 -20.89
C GLU A 46 -4.17 0.07 -20.90
N ALA A 47 -4.64 0.93 -20.00
CA ALA A 47 -4.18 2.31 -19.93
C ALA A 47 -2.69 2.47 -19.57
N LEU A 48 -2.14 1.56 -18.74
CA LEU A 48 -0.70 1.53 -18.44
C LEU A 48 0.15 1.07 -19.64
N SER A 49 -0.40 0.22 -20.52
CA SER A 49 0.32 -0.31 -21.67
C SER A 49 0.52 0.69 -22.81
N VAL A 50 -0.36 1.70 -22.93
CA VAL A 50 -0.42 2.61 -24.08
C VAL A 50 0.50 3.84 -23.94
N SER A 51 0.95 4.19 -22.73
CA SER A 51 1.57 5.51 -22.51
C SER A 51 2.72 5.58 -21.51
N LEU A 52 3.51 4.52 -21.36
CA LEU A 52 4.51 4.35 -20.28
C LEU A 52 5.41 5.59 -20.04
N PHE A 53 5.87 6.28 -21.09
CA PHE A 53 6.79 7.43 -20.94
C PHE A 53 6.09 8.72 -20.48
N CYS A 54 5.01 9.15 -21.16
CA CYS A 54 4.22 10.32 -20.75
C CYS A 54 3.49 10.09 -19.41
N PHE A 55 3.11 8.84 -19.14
CA PHE A 55 2.56 8.38 -17.87
C PHE A 55 3.52 8.68 -16.71
N VAL A 56 4.77 8.24 -16.82
CA VAL A 56 5.76 8.42 -15.74
C VAL A 56 5.97 9.89 -15.43
N GLN A 57 6.10 10.76 -16.45
CA GLN A 57 6.32 12.19 -16.22
C GLN A 57 5.11 12.90 -15.60
N LYS A 58 3.92 12.78 -16.21
CA LYS A 58 2.71 13.47 -15.72
C LYS A 58 2.40 13.07 -14.28
N TYR A 59 2.36 11.77 -13.98
CA TYR A 59 1.96 11.28 -12.67
C TYR A 59 3.06 11.43 -11.62
N ALA A 60 4.35 11.43 -12.01
CA ALA A 60 5.43 11.80 -11.10
C ALA A 60 5.32 13.26 -10.66
N GLU A 61 5.05 14.17 -11.60
CA GLU A 61 4.89 15.60 -11.29
C GLU A 61 3.65 15.85 -10.42
N LEU A 62 2.52 15.21 -10.74
CA LEU A 62 1.33 15.28 -9.90
C LEU A 62 1.57 14.71 -8.49
N SER A 63 2.32 13.62 -8.37
CA SER A 63 2.71 13.07 -7.06
C SER A 63 3.58 14.05 -6.28
N ARG A 64 4.52 14.73 -6.95
CA ARG A 64 5.36 15.75 -6.32
C ARG A 64 4.52 16.94 -5.83
N ARG A 65 3.70 17.54 -6.69
CA ARG A 65 2.82 18.67 -6.34
C ARG A 65 1.86 18.32 -5.19
N TYR A 66 1.29 17.12 -5.23
CA TYR A 66 0.42 16.64 -4.14
C TYR A 66 1.16 16.56 -2.80
N ARG A 67 2.41 16.08 -2.82
CA ARG A 67 3.26 16.04 -1.62
C ARG A 67 3.57 17.43 -1.10
N GLU A 68 4.02 18.33 -1.97
CA GLU A 68 4.32 19.72 -1.62
C GLU A 68 3.11 20.41 -0.98
N LYS A 69 1.92 20.22 -1.57
CA LYS A 69 0.66 20.73 -1.01
C LYS A 69 0.38 20.15 0.39
N LYS A 70 0.54 18.85 0.58
CA LYS A 70 0.30 18.19 1.88
C LYS A 70 1.29 18.61 2.95
N ILE A 71 2.53 18.89 2.57
CA ILE A 71 3.55 19.45 3.47
C ILE A 71 3.13 20.83 3.91
N HIS A 72 2.75 21.70 2.97
CA HIS A 72 2.28 23.05 3.29
C HIS A 72 1.01 23.03 4.18
N GLU A 73 0.05 22.17 3.86
CA GLU A 73 -1.15 21.97 4.70
C GLU A 73 -0.77 21.55 6.13
N PHE A 74 0.24 20.67 6.29
CA PHE A 74 0.71 20.24 7.59
C PHE A 74 1.49 21.34 8.33
N GLU A 75 2.33 22.10 7.64
CA GLU A 75 3.09 23.20 8.22
C GLU A 75 2.19 24.34 8.70
N ALA A 76 1.04 24.55 8.04
CA ALA A 76 0.04 25.55 8.42
C ALA A 76 -0.76 25.21 9.68
N LEU A 77 -0.68 23.98 10.19
CA LEU A 77 -1.37 23.57 11.42
C LEU A 77 -0.66 24.11 12.67
N SER A 78 -1.39 24.19 13.78
CA SER A 78 -0.82 24.50 15.10
C SER A 78 0.11 23.37 15.58
N ASP A 79 0.97 23.67 16.55
CA ASP A 79 1.93 22.69 17.08
C ASP A 79 1.23 21.54 17.82
N GLU A 80 0.08 21.81 18.45
CA GLU A 80 -0.80 20.83 19.08
C GLU A 80 -1.40 19.88 18.05
N GLU A 81 -2.01 20.39 16.97
CA GLU A 81 -2.59 19.58 15.89
C GLU A 81 -1.53 18.72 15.19
N LYS A 82 -0.33 19.27 14.96
CA LYS A 82 0.80 18.52 14.40
C LYS A 82 1.17 17.33 15.27
N LYS A 83 1.22 17.50 16.60
CA LYS A 83 1.53 16.43 17.55
C LYS A 83 0.46 15.35 17.53
N GLU A 84 -0.83 15.73 17.57
CA GLU A 84 -1.94 14.79 17.51
C GLU A 84 -1.91 13.96 16.21
N MET A 85 -1.66 14.59 15.07
CA MET A 85 -1.54 13.89 13.78
C MET A 85 -0.36 12.90 13.74
N ILE A 86 0.77 13.25 14.36
CA ILE A 86 1.92 12.34 14.44
C ILE A 86 1.59 11.13 15.33
N ILE A 87 0.97 11.35 16.49
CA ILE A 87 0.58 10.28 17.41
C ILE A 87 -0.42 9.33 16.73
N ALA A 88 -1.49 9.87 16.13
CA ALA A 88 -2.48 9.08 15.41
C ALA A 88 -1.84 8.26 14.27
N SER A 89 -0.87 8.84 13.55
CA SER A 89 -0.16 8.12 12.49
C SER A 89 0.74 6.99 13.03
N LEU A 90 1.35 7.15 14.21
CA LEU A 90 2.16 6.11 14.83
C LEU A 90 1.28 4.95 15.31
N GLU A 91 0.16 5.27 15.97
CA GLU A 91 -0.82 4.27 16.41
C GLU A 91 -1.38 3.47 15.22
N GLU A 92 -1.74 4.13 14.13
CA GLU A 92 -2.24 3.45 12.94
C GLU A 92 -1.18 2.51 12.32
N ARG A 93 0.09 2.94 12.31
CA ARG A 93 1.20 2.09 11.83
C ARG A 93 1.38 0.86 12.69
N GLU A 94 1.35 1.01 14.01
CA GLU A 94 1.42 -0.11 14.94
C GLU A 94 0.24 -1.06 14.77
N GLU A 95 -0.97 -0.52 14.64
CA GLU A 95 -2.17 -1.34 14.49
C GLU A 95 -2.13 -2.15 13.18
N ARG A 96 -1.72 -1.52 12.07
CA ARG A 96 -1.49 -2.24 10.80
C ARG A 96 -0.46 -3.35 10.94
N ALA A 97 0.64 -3.11 11.66
CA ALA A 97 1.65 -4.13 11.92
C ALA A 97 1.08 -5.31 12.72
N ARG A 98 0.31 -5.01 13.79
CA ARG A 98 -0.38 -6.04 14.60
C ARG A 98 -1.37 -6.84 13.74
N ARG A 99 -2.16 -6.18 12.88
CA ARG A 99 -3.09 -6.85 11.95
C ARG A 99 -2.37 -7.79 10.98
N ARG A 100 -1.22 -7.37 10.41
CA ARG A 100 -0.39 -8.23 9.54
C ARG A 100 0.13 -9.47 10.26
N ILE A 101 0.63 -9.31 11.49
CA ILE A 101 1.10 -10.44 12.31
C ILE A 101 -0.05 -11.42 12.59
N ARG A 102 -1.24 -10.92 12.97
CA ARG A 102 -2.43 -11.77 13.19
C ARG A 102 -2.83 -12.52 11.92
N LYS A 103 -2.80 -11.86 10.76
CA LYS A 103 -3.12 -12.49 9.47
C LYS A 103 -2.10 -13.58 9.11
N ALA A 104 -0.80 -13.29 9.21
CA ALA A 104 0.26 -14.26 8.95
C ALA A 104 0.16 -15.49 9.86
N ARG A 105 -0.13 -15.30 11.15
CA ARG A 105 -0.37 -16.42 12.08
C ARG A 105 -1.53 -17.31 11.63
N ARG A 106 -2.64 -16.72 11.17
CA ARG A 106 -3.78 -17.49 10.64
C ARG A 106 -3.42 -18.26 9.37
N GLU A 107 -2.72 -17.62 8.43
CA GLU A 107 -2.29 -18.25 7.19
C GLU A 107 -1.33 -19.43 7.42
N VAL A 108 -0.38 -19.26 8.36
CA VAL A 108 0.54 -20.32 8.75
C VAL A 108 -0.21 -21.49 9.41
N LEU A 109 -1.13 -21.23 10.34
CA LEU A 109 -1.97 -22.28 10.95
C LEU A 109 -2.80 -23.03 9.91
N LEU A 110 -3.42 -22.32 8.97
CA LEU A 110 -4.17 -22.92 7.87
C LEU A 110 -3.28 -23.77 6.97
N PHE A 111 -2.06 -23.30 6.68
CA PHE A 111 -1.08 -24.03 5.88
C PHE A 111 -0.69 -25.34 6.56
N TYR A 112 -0.33 -25.32 7.84
CA TYR A 112 0.04 -26.53 8.59
C TYR A 112 -1.12 -27.50 8.73
N ASN A 113 -2.33 -27.02 9.06
CA ASN A 113 -3.52 -27.87 9.16
C ASN A 113 -3.85 -28.52 7.82
N LYS A 114 -3.81 -27.75 6.72
CA LYS A 114 -3.98 -28.29 5.37
C LYS A 114 -2.91 -29.36 5.10
N PHE A 115 -1.64 -29.04 5.28
CA PHE A 115 -0.55 -29.99 5.05
C PHE A 115 -0.70 -31.28 5.87
N PHE A 116 -1.09 -31.19 7.14
CA PHE A 116 -1.29 -32.33 8.02
C PHE A 116 -2.46 -33.22 7.56
N ILE A 117 -3.59 -32.61 7.18
CA ILE A 117 -4.73 -33.32 6.59
C ILE A 117 -4.32 -34.01 5.28
N TYR A 118 -3.63 -33.30 4.38
CA TYR A 118 -3.15 -33.89 3.14
C TYR A 118 -2.20 -35.07 3.37
N ARG A 119 -1.30 -34.98 4.37
CA ARG A 119 -0.39 -36.07 4.74
C ARG A 119 -1.14 -37.28 5.34
N LEU A 120 -2.14 -37.05 6.18
CA LEU A 120 -3.00 -38.10 6.72
C LEU A 120 -3.79 -38.80 5.61
N LEU A 121 -4.46 -38.04 4.74
CA LEU A 121 -5.20 -38.58 3.60
C LEU A 121 -4.31 -39.38 2.65
N ARG A 122 -3.08 -38.91 2.40
CA ARG A 122 -2.10 -39.65 1.58
C ARG A 122 -1.69 -40.97 2.24
N ARG A 123 -1.45 -40.98 3.55
CA ARG A 123 -1.14 -42.21 4.29
C ARG A 123 -2.31 -43.19 4.34
N ALA A 124 -3.53 -42.69 4.56
CA ALA A 124 -4.74 -43.51 4.55
C ALA A 124 -4.97 -44.18 3.19
N ARG A 125 -4.70 -43.47 2.08
CA ARG A 125 -4.79 -44.02 0.72
C ARG A 125 -3.75 -45.12 0.45
N VAL A 126 -2.54 -44.99 1.01
CA VAL A 126 -1.47 -46.00 0.86
C VAL A 126 -1.75 -47.24 1.72
N ALA A 127 -2.41 -47.09 2.87
CA ALA A 127 -2.76 -48.20 3.77
C ALA A 127 -3.98 -49.02 3.33
N GLN A 128 -4.69 -48.59 2.28
CA GLN A 128 -5.83 -49.31 1.68
C GLN A 128 -5.44 -50.15 0.44
N CYS A 129 -4.16 -50.14 0.06
CA CYS A 129 -3.55 -51.05 -0.90
C CYS A 129 -2.76 -52.14 -0.15
#